data_AF-A0ABD2FU80-F1
#
_entry.id   AF-A0ABD2FU80-F1
#
_cell.length_a   1.000
_cell.length_b   1.000
_cell.length_c   1.000
_cell.angle_alpha   90.00
_cell.angle_beta   90.00
_cell.angle_gamma   90.00
#
_symmetry.space_group_name_H-M   'P 1'
#
loop_
_entity.id
_entity.type
_entity.pdbx_description
1 polymer ?
#
loop_
_entity_poly.entity_id
_entity_poly.type
_entity_poly.pdbx_seq_one_letter_code
_entity_poly.pdbx_strand_id
1 'polypeptide(L)'
;MSLENFWPQSFNKMGRTQRNRNKKDTAESEPGECTQDGDQAESDISDELDPALAKALNLMTANIIKVIDDKRSPLVEAINNHSAEVQSANRLDEAETRIMAVENSATAQEPRIAELEKQVSALTESLDMAENYSRLNIQVVGLAEGTETGQPVDFFESWLPRTLGIATKVWRC
;
A
#
# COMPACT_ATOMS: atom_id res chain seq x y z
N MET A 1 4.31 -20.32 -11.46
CA MET A 1 3.47 -19.92 -12.61
C MET A 1 3.56 -18.41 -12.71
N SER A 2 4.04 -17.87 -13.84
CA SER A 2 4.45 -16.46 -13.96
C SER A 2 3.27 -15.53 -14.26
N LEU A 3 3.25 -14.34 -13.64
CA LEU A 3 2.22 -13.29 -13.74
C LEU A 3 2.14 -12.57 -15.10
N GLU A 4 2.91 -13.00 -16.10
CA GLU A 4 3.03 -12.33 -17.40
C GLU A 4 1.88 -12.64 -18.37
N ASN A 5 0.99 -13.56 -18.02
CA ASN A 5 -0.07 -14.05 -18.93
C ASN A 5 -1.42 -13.33 -18.79
N PHE A 6 -1.52 -12.27 -17.98
CA PHE A 6 -2.80 -11.65 -17.65
C PHE A 6 -3.20 -10.46 -18.54
N TRP A 7 -2.28 -9.80 -19.24
CA TRP A 7 -2.59 -8.61 -20.04
C TRP A 7 -2.51 -8.86 -21.56
N PRO A 8 -3.53 -8.44 -22.35
CA PRO A 8 -3.45 -8.47 -23.81
C PRO A 8 -2.40 -7.46 -24.34
N GLN A 9 -1.58 -7.89 -25.30
CA GLN A 9 -0.49 -7.11 -25.93
C GLN A 9 -0.94 -5.87 -26.73
N SER A 10 -2.20 -5.43 -26.66
CA SER A 10 -2.75 -4.36 -27.50
C SER A 10 -2.52 -2.94 -26.97
N PHE A 11 -2.00 -2.75 -25.75
CA PHE A 11 -1.81 -1.40 -25.16
C PHE A 11 -0.47 -0.71 -25.46
N ASN A 12 0.48 -1.38 -26.12
CA ASN A 12 1.81 -0.83 -26.44
C ASN A 12 1.84 0.13 -27.65
N LYS A 13 0.69 0.54 -28.18
CA LYS A 13 0.58 1.46 -29.34
C LYS A 13 -0.12 2.78 -29.00
N MET A 14 0.19 3.39 -27.85
CA MET A 14 -0.11 4.81 -27.63
C MET A 14 1.20 5.57 -27.46
N GLY A 15 1.67 6.16 -28.56
CA GLY A 15 2.88 6.98 -28.57
C GLY A 15 2.74 8.19 -27.65
N ARG A 16 3.79 8.43 -26.85
CA ARG A 16 3.98 9.65 -26.05
C ARG A 16 3.96 10.87 -26.98
N THR A 17 2.90 11.66 -26.94
CA THR A 17 2.87 12.99 -27.56
C THR A 17 3.50 13.99 -26.60
N GLN A 18 4.64 14.56 -27.01
CA GLN A 18 5.31 15.65 -26.30
C GLN A 18 4.43 16.90 -26.29
N ARG A 19 4.30 17.49 -25.10
CA ARG A 19 3.54 18.70 -24.80
C ARG A 19 4.43 19.92 -25.05
N ASN A 20 4.26 20.62 -26.16
CA ASN A 20 4.89 21.92 -26.38
C ASN A 20 3.94 23.05 -25.94
N ARG A 21 4.39 23.86 -24.98
CA ARG A 21 3.84 25.19 -24.67
C ARG A 21 4.66 26.25 -25.39
N ASN A 22 4.00 27.17 -26.10
CA ASN A 22 4.35 28.59 -26.25
C ASN A 22 3.14 29.27 -26.94
N LYS A 23 2.35 30.08 -26.20
CA LYS A 23 2.35 31.57 -26.16
C LYS A 23 1.97 32.20 -27.51
N LYS A 24 0.69 32.57 -27.65
CA LYS A 24 0.10 33.93 -27.49
C LYS A 24 0.28 34.74 -28.77
N ASP A 25 -0.84 35.03 -29.45
CA ASP A 25 -1.14 36.36 -29.96
C ASP A 25 -2.65 36.51 -30.22
N THR A 26 -3.08 37.73 -29.97
CA THR A 26 -4.43 38.29 -29.89
C THR A 26 -4.90 38.74 -31.28
N ALA A 27 -6.18 38.55 -31.63
CA ALA A 27 -6.98 39.55 -32.36
C ALA A 27 -8.45 39.13 -32.50
N GLU A 28 -9.30 40.12 -32.28
CA GLU A 28 -10.75 40.22 -32.31
C GLU A 28 -11.42 39.78 -33.63
N SER A 29 -12.66 39.28 -33.54
CA SER A 29 -13.77 39.73 -34.38
C SER A 29 -15.11 39.37 -33.73
N GLU A 30 -16.00 40.35 -33.75
CA GLU A 30 -17.33 40.42 -33.16
C GLU A 30 -18.36 39.39 -33.69
N PRO A 31 -19.51 39.24 -32.98
CA PRO A 31 -20.57 38.30 -33.34
C PRO A 31 -21.47 38.87 -34.44
N GLY A 32 -21.58 38.14 -35.55
CA GLY A 32 -22.54 38.42 -36.61
C GLY A 32 -23.96 37.98 -36.23
N GLU A 33 -24.85 38.96 -36.15
CA GLU A 33 -26.28 38.84 -35.85
C GLU A 33 -27.13 38.44 -37.07
N CYS A 34 -28.30 37.88 -36.76
CA CYS A 34 -29.58 37.92 -37.49
C CYS A 34 -29.72 37.12 -38.79
N THR A 35 -30.68 36.18 -38.80
CA THR A 35 -31.90 36.33 -39.60
C THR A 35 -33.02 35.49 -38.96
N GLN A 36 -34.10 36.17 -38.56
CA GLN A 36 -35.41 35.58 -38.28
C GLN A 36 -35.98 35.00 -39.57
N ASP A 37 -36.56 33.81 -39.47
CA ASP A 37 -37.78 33.38 -40.17
C ASP A 37 -38.20 32.10 -39.42
N GLY A 38 -39.29 32.05 -38.66
CA GLY A 38 -40.62 32.44 -39.10
C GLY A 38 -41.25 31.28 -39.86
N ASP A 39 -41.55 30.18 -39.15
CA ASP A 39 -42.82 29.47 -39.38
C ASP A 39 -43.09 28.47 -38.25
N GLN A 40 -43.97 28.89 -37.33
CA GLN A 40 -44.85 27.96 -36.65
C GLN A 40 -45.76 27.35 -37.72
N ALA A 41 -45.36 26.22 -38.28
CA ALA A 41 -46.32 25.31 -38.88
C ALA A 41 -47.06 24.59 -37.74
N GLU A 42 -47.95 25.32 -37.06
CA GLU A 42 -49.17 24.70 -36.53
C GLU A 42 -49.97 24.26 -37.75
N SER A 43 -49.70 23.06 -38.24
CA SER A 43 -50.66 22.37 -39.09
C SER A 43 -51.79 21.92 -38.15
N ASP A 44 -52.76 22.81 -38.00
CA ASP A 44 -54.11 22.50 -37.56
C ASP A 44 -54.67 21.47 -38.55
N ILE A 45 -54.43 20.18 -38.27
CA ILE A 45 -55.20 19.08 -38.86
C ILE A 45 -56.44 18.94 -37.97
N SER A 46 -57.29 19.97 -37.98
CA SER A 46 -58.66 19.88 -37.48
C SER A 46 -59.61 19.47 -38.62
N ASP A 47 -59.17 18.52 -39.46
CA ASP A 47 -60.07 17.74 -40.30
C ASP A 47 -60.43 16.48 -39.53
N GLU A 48 -61.58 16.57 -38.85
CA GLU A 48 -62.40 15.50 -38.25
C GLU A 48 -61.86 14.08 -38.49
N LEU A 49 -60.85 13.69 -37.71
CA LEU A 49 -60.40 12.31 -37.65
C LEU A 49 -61.59 11.49 -37.15
N ASP A 50 -61.99 10.46 -37.92
CA ASP A 50 -63.03 9.52 -37.51
C ASP A 50 -62.81 9.15 -36.04
N PRO A 51 -63.80 9.35 -35.15
CA PRO A 51 -63.66 9.08 -33.72
C PRO A 51 -63.17 7.65 -33.44
N ALA A 52 -63.43 6.70 -34.35
CA ALA A 52 -62.86 5.36 -34.28
C ALA A 52 -61.33 5.33 -34.50
N LEU A 53 -60.83 6.09 -35.47
CA LEU A 53 -59.41 6.20 -35.80
C LEU A 53 -58.63 6.95 -34.71
N ALA A 54 -59.17 8.05 -34.18
CA ALA A 54 -58.57 8.78 -33.06
C ALA A 54 -58.47 7.88 -31.80
N LYS A 55 -59.50 7.07 -31.53
CA LYS A 55 -59.48 6.08 -30.44
C LYS A 55 -58.43 4.99 -30.67
N ALA A 56 -58.28 4.51 -31.90
CA ALA A 56 -57.26 3.51 -32.25
C ALA A 56 -55.83 4.04 -32.09
N LEU A 57 -55.56 5.28 -32.51
CA LEU A 57 -54.27 5.93 -32.31
C LEU A 57 -53.96 6.14 -30.83
N ASN A 58 -54.91 6.61 -30.03
CA ASN A 58 -54.72 6.76 -28.59
C ASN A 58 -54.43 5.42 -27.89
N LEU A 59 -55.12 4.35 -28.30
CA LEU A 59 -54.87 3.00 -27.81
C LEU A 59 -53.46 2.52 -28.18
N MET A 60 -53.02 2.76 -29.42
CA MET A 60 -51.68 2.40 -29.89
C MET A 60 -50.61 3.18 -29.14
N THR A 61 -50.77 4.50 -28.99
CA THR A 61 -49.86 5.36 -28.23
C THR A 61 -49.74 4.89 -26.78
N ALA A 62 -50.86 4.56 -26.12
CA ALA A 62 -50.84 4.03 -24.74
C ALA A 62 -50.11 2.68 -24.65
N ASN A 63 -50.31 1.79 -25.62
CA ASN A 63 -49.62 0.51 -25.67
C ASN A 63 -48.11 0.68 -25.89
N ILE A 64 -47.70 1.61 -26.75
CA ILE A 64 -46.28 1.92 -27.00
C ILE A 64 -45.63 2.48 -25.75
N ILE A 65 -46.26 3.44 -25.07
CA ILE A 65 -45.77 4.00 -23.80
C ILE A 65 -45.57 2.87 -22.78
N LYS A 66 -46.56 1.98 -22.65
CA LYS A 66 -46.48 0.85 -21.73
C LYS A 66 -45.31 -0.08 -22.06
N VAL A 67 -45.14 -0.48 -23.33
CA VAL A 67 -44.02 -1.35 -23.74
C VAL A 67 -42.67 -0.68 -23.49
N ILE A 68 -42.57 0.63 -23.70
CA ILE A 68 -41.34 1.39 -23.41
C ILE A 68 -41.04 1.39 -21.90
N ASP A 69 -42.04 1.67 -21.05
CA ASP A 69 -41.85 1.67 -19.60
C ASP A 69 -41.51 0.27 -19.04
N ASP A 70 -42.17 -0.77 -19.56
CA ASP A 70 -41.92 -2.17 -19.23
C ASP A 70 -40.48 -2.58 -19.60
N LYS A 71 -39.93 -2.06 -20.70
CA LYS A 71 -38.55 -2.33 -21.15
C LYS A 71 -37.51 -1.43 -20.49
N ARG A 72 -37.88 -0.21 -20.10
CA ARG A 72 -36.97 0.75 -19.46
C ARG A 72 -36.65 0.34 -18.02
N SER A 73 -37.63 -0.16 -17.29
CA SER A 73 -37.47 -0.59 -15.89
C SER A 73 -36.29 -1.56 -15.66
N PRO A 74 -36.18 -2.69 -16.38
CA PRO A 74 -35.06 -3.62 -16.20
C PRO A 74 -33.72 -3.04 -16.67
N LEU A 75 -33.71 -2.13 -17.64
CA LEU A 75 -32.47 -1.47 -18.08
C LEU A 75 -31.93 -0.53 -17.01
N VAL A 76 -32.81 0.24 -16.37
CA VAL A 76 -32.43 1.12 -15.25
C VAL A 76 -31.90 0.28 -14.07
N GLU A 77 -32.54 -0.85 -13.77
CA GLU A 77 -32.08 -1.77 -12.74
C GLU A 77 -30.70 -2.35 -13.07
N ALA A 78 -30.48 -2.83 -14.29
CA ALA A 78 -29.18 -3.35 -14.74
C ALA A 78 -28.08 -2.28 -14.67
N ILE A 79 -28.37 -1.05 -15.06
CA ILE A 79 -27.42 0.08 -14.97
C ILE A 79 -27.06 0.36 -13.50
N ASN A 80 -28.05 0.37 -12.60
CA ASN A 80 -27.79 0.59 -11.18
C ASN A 80 -26.95 -0.53 -10.57
N ASN A 81 -27.21 -1.78 -10.95
CA ASN A 81 -26.42 -2.94 -10.50
C ASN A 81 -24.98 -2.84 -10.99
N HIS A 82 -24.75 -2.58 -12.28
CA HIS A 82 -23.40 -2.38 -12.82
C HIS A 82 -22.71 -1.16 -12.21
N SER A 83 -23.43 -0.08 -11.90
CA SER A 83 -22.87 1.07 -11.21
C SER A 83 -22.38 0.72 -9.81
N ALA A 84 -23.14 -0.08 -9.06
CA ALA A 84 -22.75 -0.58 -7.75
C ALA A 84 -21.53 -1.51 -7.83
N GLU A 85 -21.47 -2.39 -8.83
CA GLU A 85 -20.31 -3.25 -9.08
C GLU A 85 -19.05 -2.44 -9.37
N VAL A 86 -19.13 -1.44 -10.25
CA VAL A 86 -18.00 -0.54 -10.54
C VAL A 86 -17.53 0.23 -9.30
N GLN A 87 -18.47 0.71 -8.47
CA GLN A 87 -18.11 1.35 -7.20
C GLN A 87 -17.39 0.38 -6.24
N SER A 88 -17.80 -0.89 -6.21
CA SER A 88 -17.13 -1.91 -5.41
C SER A 88 -15.71 -2.21 -5.93
N ALA A 89 -15.51 -2.22 -7.25
CA ALA A 89 -14.20 -2.38 -7.86
C ALA A 89 -13.26 -1.22 -7.52
N ASN A 90 -13.75 0.03 -7.58
CA ASN A 90 -12.93 1.20 -7.21
C ASN A 90 -12.47 1.16 -5.75
N ARG A 91 -13.33 0.69 -4.83
CA ARG A 91 -12.97 0.51 -3.42
C ARG A 91 -11.91 -0.58 -3.23
N LEU A 92 -11.94 -1.60 -4.08
CA LEU A 92 -10.94 -2.67 -4.09
C LEU A 92 -9.59 -2.14 -4.59
N ASP A 93 -9.57 -1.37 -5.68
CA ASP A 93 -8.33 -0.74 -6.19
C ASP A 93 -7.67 0.20 -5.15
N GLU A 94 -8.49 0.95 -4.40
CA GLU A 94 -8.00 1.79 -3.31
C GLU A 94 -7.39 0.94 -2.18
N ALA A 95 -8.06 -0.16 -1.81
CA ALA A 95 -7.55 -1.08 -0.80
C ALA A 95 -6.24 -1.74 -1.26
N GLU A 96 -6.15 -2.18 -2.51
CA GLU A 96 -4.93 -2.72 -3.11
C GLU A 96 -3.78 -1.71 -3.10
N THR A 97 -4.06 -0.45 -3.46
CA THR A 97 -3.06 0.62 -3.40
C THR A 97 -2.54 0.85 -1.99
N ARG A 98 -3.43 0.82 -0.99
CA ARG A 98 -3.05 0.95 0.43
C ARG A 98 -2.22 -0.25 0.90
N ILE A 99 -2.60 -1.47 0.50
CA ILE A 99 -1.85 -2.69 0.83
C ILE A 99 -0.45 -2.61 0.23
N MET A 100 -0.34 -2.28 -1.05
CA MET A 100 0.94 -2.11 -1.75
C MET A 100 1.83 -1.09 -1.06
N ALA A 101 1.28 0.04 -0.61
CA ALA A 101 2.04 1.04 0.13
C ALA A 101 2.58 0.50 1.47
N VAL A 102 1.77 -0.27 2.20
CA VAL A 102 2.19 -0.89 3.47
C VAL A 102 3.28 -1.94 3.22
N GLU A 103 3.09 -2.82 2.23
CA GLU A 103 4.06 -3.86 1.86
C GLU A 103 5.41 -3.25 1.43
N ASN A 104 5.38 -2.18 0.63
CA ASN A 104 6.58 -1.44 0.27
C ASN A 104 7.28 -0.82 1.50
N SER A 105 6.51 -0.32 2.47
CA SER A 105 7.10 0.23 3.70
C SER A 105 7.73 -0.86 4.58
N ALA A 106 7.09 -2.04 4.67
CA ALA A 106 7.58 -3.16 5.46
C ALA A 106 8.88 -3.72 4.86
N THR A 107 8.88 -3.98 3.55
CA THR A 107 10.07 -4.45 2.81
C THR A 107 11.24 -3.46 2.89
N ALA A 108 10.96 -2.15 2.94
CA ALA A 108 12.00 -1.14 3.15
C ALA A 108 12.55 -1.11 4.60
N GLN A 109 11.76 -1.55 5.60
CA GLN A 109 12.16 -1.56 7.01
C GLN A 109 12.95 -2.82 7.40
N GLU A 110 12.68 -3.96 6.78
CA GLU A 110 13.41 -5.22 7.00
C GLU A 110 14.95 -5.09 7.00
N PRO A 111 15.62 -4.47 6.01
CA PRO A 111 17.07 -4.35 6.01
C PRO A 111 17.59 -3.48 7.15
N ARG A 112 16.81 -2.47 7.57
CA ARG A 112 17.17 -1.60 8.70
C ARG A 112 17.09 -2.36 10.01
N ILE A 113 16.08 -3.21 10.19
CA ILE A 113 15.94 -4.07 11.37
C ILE A 113 17.13 -5.04 11.43
N ALA A 114 17.43 -5.74 10.32
CA ALA A 114 18.54 -6.67 10.27
C ALA A 114 19.90 -6.01 10.58
N GLU A 115 20.14 -4.81 10.07
CA GLU A 115 21.37 -4.06 10.39
C GLU A 115 21.42 -3.64 11.86
N LEU A 116 20.30 -3.19 12.44
CA LEU A 116 20.23 -2.84 13.86
C LEU A 116 20.44 -4.07 14.75
N GLU A 117 19.85 -5.21 14.42
CA GLU A 117 20.06 -6.47 15.14
C GLU A 117 21.52 -6.89 15.12
N LYS A 118 22.19 -6.76 13.96
CA LYS A 118 23.62 -7.01 13.83
C LYS A 118 24.47 -6.05 14.67
N GLN A 119 24.11 -4.77 14.71
CA GLN A 119 24.83 -3.80 15.54
C GLN A 119 24.65 -4.09 17.02
N VAL A 120 23.44 -4.44 17.45
CA VAL A 120 23.15 -4.81 18.83
C VAL A 120 23.93 -6.05 19.24
N SER A 121 23.98 -7.08 18.40
CA SER A 121 24.76 -8.30 18.72
C SER A 121 26.25 -8.01 18.82
N ALA A 122 26.82 -7.24 17.88
CA ALA A 122 28.23 -6.85 17.91
C ALA A 122 28.59 -6.01 19.14
N LEU A 123 27.72 -5.06 19.53
CA LEU A 123 27.92 -4.25 20.73
C LEU A 123 27.82 -5.10 22.01
N THR A 124 26.90 -6.06 22.04
CA THR A 124 26.75 -6.98 23.18
C THR A 124 27.99 -7.85 23.35
N GLU A 125 28.49 -8.42 22.26
CA GLU A 125 29.75 -9.20 22.28
C GLU A 125 30.94 -8.33 22.68
N SER A 126 31.02 -7.10 22.17
CA SER A 126 32.07 -6.15 22.56
C SER A 126 32.01 -5.81 24.05
N LEU A 127 30.81 -5.69 24.63
CA LEU A 127 30.62 -5.39 26.04
C LEU A 127 31.03 -6.58 26.92
N ASP A 128 30.61 -7.79 26.54
CA ASP A 128 30.98 -9.02 27.25
C ASP A 128 32.50 -9.23 27.24
N MET A 129 33.14 -9.03 26.08
CA MET A 129 34.59 -9.02 25.97
C MET A 129 35.20 -7.96 26.90
N ALA A 130 34.72 -6.71 26.86
CA ALA A 130 35.27 -5.64 27.70
C ALA A 130 35.11 -5.92 29.20
N GLU A 131 33.97 -6.48 29.61
CA GLU A 131 33.75 -6.90 30.99
C GLU A 131 34.74 -8.00 31.39
N ASN A 132 34.87 -9.04 30.56
CA ASN A 132 35.77 -10.16 30.79
C ASN A 132 37.26 -9.75 30.79
N TYR A 133 37.68 -8.86 29.88
CA TYR A 133 39.05 -8.34 29.84
C TYR A 133 39.35 -7.38 30.99
N SER A 134 38.39 -6.56 31.42
CA SER A 134 38.59 -5.67 32.58
C SER A 134 38.64 -6.43 33.90
N ARG A 135 38.00 -7.61 33.96
CA ARG A 135 37.91 -8.48 35.14
C ARG A 135 38.70 -9.76 34.92
N LEU A 136 40.02 -9.66 34.79
CA LEU A 136 40.92 -10.84 34.88
C LEU A 136 41.03 -11.39 36.32
N ASN A 137 39.95 -11.31 37.09
CA ASN A 137 39.89 -11.74 38.47
C ASN A 137 39.36 -13.18 38.51
N ILE A 138 40.06 -14.05 39.23
CA ILE A 138 39.57 -15.39 39.52
C ILE A 138 38.61 -15.34 40.71
N GLN A 139 37.45 -15.98 40.60
CA GLN A 139 36.51 -16.16 41.71
C GLN A 139 36.68 -17.54 42.31
N VAL A 140 37.12 -17.61 43.56
CA VAL A 140 37.27 -18.86 44.31
C VAL A 140 36.02 -19.07 45.17
N VAL A 141 35.27 -20.14 44.91
CA VAL A 141 34.01 -20.46 45.59
C VAL A 141 34.19 -21.73 46.43
N GLY A 142 33.59 -21.78 47.62
CA GLY A 142 33.61 -22.96 48.49
C GLY A 142 34.77 -23.03 49.50
N LEU A 143 35.52 -21.95 49.67
CA LEU A 143 36.44 -21.80 50.80
C LEU A 143 35.65 -21.49 52.08
N ALA A 144 36.00 -22.17 53.18
CA ALA A 144 35.42 -21.87 54.49
C ALA A 144 35.85 -20.48 54.95
N GLU A 145 34.93 -19.71 55.54
CA GLU A 145 35.24 -18.37 56.04
C GLU A 145 36.32 -18.43 57.14
N GLY A 146 37.33 -17.55 57.03
CA GLY A 146 38.41 -17.44 58.02
C GLY A 146 39.66 -18.30 57.75
N THR A 147 39.72 -19.06 56.65
CA THR A 147 40.92 -19.85 56.30
C THR A 147 42.15 -19.01 55.97
N GLU A 148 41.95 -17.76 55.53
CA GLU A 148 43.03 -16.85 55.14
C GLU A 148 43.73 -16.17 56.32
N THR A 149 43.21 -16.28 57.55
CA THR A 149 43.81 -15.67 58.76
C THR A 149 44.12 -14.16 58.62
N GLY A 150 43.42 -13.46 57.73
CA GLY A 150 43.62 -12.04 57.45
C GLY A 150 44.80 -11.71 56.53
N GLN A 151 45.50 -12.72 55.97
CA GLN A 151 46.56 -12.56 54.96
C GLN A 151 46.22 -13.37 53.70
N PRO A 152 45.40 -12.83 52.78
CA PRO A 152 44.94 -13.54 51.59
C PRO A 152 46.09 -13.93 50.64
N VAL A 153 47.11 -13.08 50.51
CA VAL A 153 48.24 -13.30 49.58
C VAL A 153 49.03 -14.55 49.95
N ASP A 154 49.47 -14.66 51.21
CA ASP A 154 50.23 -15.81 51.72
C ASP A 154 49.42 -17.12 51.65
N PHE A 155 48.11 -17.02 51.88
CA PHE A 155 47.20 -18.14 51.70
C PHE A 155 47.20 -18.60 50.25
N PHE A 156 46.95 -17.72 49.27
CA PHE A 156 46.89 -18.10 47.86
C PHE A 156 48.24 -18.60 47.32
N GLU A 157 49.37 -18.04 47.78
CA GLU A 157 50.71 -18.50 47.40
C GLU A 157 50.97 -19.96 47.77
N SER A 158 50.46 -20.42 48.91
CA SER A 158 50.63 -21.79 49.38
C SER A 158 49.49 -22.73 49.00
N TRP A 159 48.27 -22.21 48.86
CA TRP A 159 47.06 -22.96 48.58
C TRP A 159 46.91 -23.29 47.09
N LEU A 160 47.13 -22.34 46.18
CA LEU A 160 46.99 -22.58 44.73
C LEU A 160 47.89 -23.71 44.24
N PRO A 161 49.19 -23.75 44.57
CA PRO A 161 50.08 -24.79 44.06
C PRO A 161 49.79 -26.16 44.66
N ARG A 162 49.44 -26.20 45.96
CA ARG A 162 49.03 -27.41 46.65
C ARG A 162 47.77 -28.01 46.03
N THR A 163 46.80 -27.16 45.71
CA THR A 163 45.50 -27.59 45.16
C THR A 163 45.62 -28.00 43.68
N LEU A 164 46.43 -27.28 42.90
CA LEU A 164 46.62 -27.55 41.48
C LEU A 164 47.70 -28.62 41.20
N GLY A 165 48.46 -29.05 42.22
CA GLY A 165 49.52 -30.05 42.08
C GLY A 165 50.73 -29.57 41.26
N ILE A 166 50.96 -28.26 41.22
CA ILE A 166 52.02 -27.64 40.42
C ILE A 166 53.20 -27.22 41.29
N ALA A 167 54.42 -27.41 40.77
CA ALA A 167 55.62 -26.88 41.41
C ALA A 167 55.70 -25.36 41.19
N THR A 168 55.64 -24.56 42.25
CA THR A 168 55.89 -23.12 42.14
C THR A 168 57.33 -22.85 41.81
N LYS A 169 57.56 -22.10 40.73
CA LYS A 169 58.83 -21.42 40.55
C LYS A 169 58.87 -20.27 41.55
N VAL A 170 59.81 -20.32 42.50
CA VAL A 170 60.05 -19.21 43.43
C VAL A 170 60.53 -18.02 42.62
N TRP A 171 59.67 -17.02 42.43
CA TRP A 171 60.08 -15.74 41.87
C TRP A 171 60.75 -14.95 43.01
N ARG A 172 62.08 -14.83 42.94
CA ARG A 172 62.78 -13.80 43.72
C ARG A 172 62.51 -12.46 43.05
N CYS A 173 61.97 -11.51 43.81
CA CYS A 173 61.97 -10.09 43.45
C CYS A 173 63.40 -9.59 43.25
#